data_AF-A0A7W1UBZ7-F1
#
_entry.id   AF-A0A7W1UBZ7-F1
#
_cell.length_a   1.000
_cell.length_b   1.000
_cell.length_c   1.000
_cell.angle_alpha   90.00
_cell.angle_beta   90.00
_cell.angle_gamma   90.00
#
_symmetry.space_group_name_H-M   'P 1'
#
loop_
_entity.id
_entity.type
_entity.pdbx_description
1 polymer ?
#
loop_
_entity_poly.entity_id
_entity_poly.type
_entity_poly.pdbx_seq_one_letter_code
_entity_poly.pdbx_strand_id
1 'polypeptide(L)' 'MMKRLFTVIGLGRFGYSVAQGLVTKGCEVLAIDKDEEKIQAISDIATFAVQCDATDERALKAVSAQ' A
#
# COMPACT_ATOMS: atom_id res chain seq x y z
N MET A 1 5.83 10.01 19.45
CA MET A 1 5.05 8.75 19.37
C MET A 1 5.46 8.06 18.08
N MET A 2 5.70 6.74 18.09
CA MET A 2 6.12 5.99 16.89
C MET A 2 4.92 5.85 15.95
N LYS A 3 5.02 6.32 14.70
CA LYS A 3 3.99 6.07 13.69
C LYS A 3 4.03 4.59 13.31
N ARG A 4 2.87 3.96 13.24
CA ARG A 4 2.76 2.56 12.80
C ARG A 4 2.67 2.53 11.28
N LEU A 5 3.53 1.73 10.67
CA LEU A 5 3.49 1.43 9.25
C LEU A 5 2.62 0.19 9.02
N PHE A 6 1.69 0.28 8.07
CA PHE A 6 0.87 -0.83 7.62
C PHE A 6 1.06 -1.06 6.13
N THR A 7 1.24 -2.31 5.74
CA THR A 7 1.25 -2.72 4.33
C THR A 7 -0.14 -3.17 3.92
N VAL A 8 -0.69 -2.56 2.87
CA VAL A 8 -1.97 -2.96 2.27
C VAL A 8 -1.69 -3.55 0.89
N ILE A 9 -1.93 -4.85 0.75
CA ILE A 9 -1.73 -5.59 -0.50
C ILE A 9 -3.09 -5.83 -1.14
N GLY A 10 -3.26 -5.33 -2.36
CA GLY A 10 -4.52 -5.30 -3.10
C GLY A 10 -5.32 -4.03 -2.80
N LEU A 11 -5.60 -3.25 -3.83
CA LEU A 11 -6.27 -1.95 -3.81
C LEU A 11 -7.63 -1.98 -4.51
N GLY A 12 -8.29 -3.14 -4.51
CA GLY A 12 -9.73 -3.19 -4.80
C GLY A 12 -10.54 -2.37 -3.78
N ARG A 13 -11.87 -2.37 -3.92
CA ARG A 13 -12.78 -1.55 -3.09
C ARG A 13 -12.48 -1.60 -1.58
N PHE A 14 -12.20 -2.79 -1.05
CA PHE A 14 -11.91 -2.97 0.37
C PHE A 14 -10.52 -2.43 0.75
N GLY A 15 -9.47 -2.87 0.06
CA GLY A 15 -8.10 -2.48 0.37
C GLY A 15 -7.88 -0.98 0.25
N TYR A 16 -8.45 -0.34 -0.76
CA TYR A 16 -8.42 1.12 -0.91
C TYR A 16 -9.07 1.82 0.30
N SER A 17 -10.27 1.39 0.71
CA SER A 17 -10.96 1.95 1.86
C SER A 17 -10.19 1.76 3.17
N VAL A 18 -9.51 0.62 3.33
CA VAL A 18 -8.66 0.35 4.49
C VAL A 18 -7.43 1.27 4.50
N ALA A 19 -6.72 1.37 3.37
CA ALA A 19 -5.57 2.25 3.22
C ALA A 19 -5.92 3.70 3.55
N GLN A 20 -7.00 4.23 2.95
CA GLN A 20 -7.46 5.60 3.21
C GLN A 20 -7.85 5.82 4.69
N GLY A 21 -8.50 4.83 5.32
CA GLY A 21 -8.85 4.91 6.73
C GLY A 21 -7.64 4.90 7.66
N LEU A 22 -6.60 4.14 7.34
CA LEU A 22 -5.33 4.09 8.09
C LEU A 22 -4.57 5.42 7.98
N VAL A 23 -4.47 5.98 6.76
CA VAL A 23 -3.88 7.31 6.53
C VAL A 23 -4.62 8.38 7.34
N THR A 24 -5.95 8.37 7.30
CA THR A 24 -6.80 9.33 8.05
C THR A 24 -6.58 9.24 9.57
N LYS A 25 -6.24 8.04 10.08
CA LYS A 25 -5.90 7.81 11.50
C LYS A 25 -4.44 8.17 11.84
N GLY A 26 -3.70 8.76 10.90
CA GLY A 26 -2.31 9.18 11.06
C GLY A 26 -1.29 8.03 11.01
N CYS A 27 -1.68 6.87 10.48
CA CYS A 27 -0.76 5.76 10.24
C CYS A 27 -0.04 5.93 8.90
N GLU A 28 1.15 5.36 8.79
CA GLU A 28 1.86 5.28 7.51
C GLU A 28 1.38 4.05 6.75
N VAL A 29 1.26 4.18 5.43
CA VAL A 29 0.72 3.12 4.57
C VAL A 29 1.64 2.87 3.39
N LEU A 30 2.08 1.63 3.25
CA LEU A 30 2.68 1.07 2.04
C LEU A 30 1.58 0.34 1.25
N ALA A 31 1.14 0.94 0.14
CA ALA A 31 0.13 0.39 -0.74
C ALA A 31 0.78 -0.42 -1.87
N ILE A 32 0.33 -1.65 -2.07
CA ILE A 32 0.83 -2.56 -3.11
C ILE A 32 -0.34 -3.09 -3.93
N ASP A 33 -0.28 -2.98 -5.24
CA ASP A 33 -1.16 -3.65 -6.20
C ASP A 33 -0.39 -3.89 -7.50
N LYS A 34 -0.83 -4.84 -8.31
CA LYS A 34 -0.24 -5.08 -9.64
C LYS A 34 -0.79 -4.10 -10.70
N ASP A 35 -1.96 -3.54 -10.43
CA ASP A 35 -2.69 -2.64 -11.31
C ASP A 35 -2.21 -1.21 -11.13
N GLU A 36 -1.60 -0.66 -12.17
CA GLU A 36 -1.03 0.69 -12.20
C GLU A 36 -2.08 1.77 -11.95
N GLU A 37 -3.31 1.61 -12.47
CA GLU A 37 -4.37 2.62 -12.29
C GLU A 37 -4.75 2.75 -10.82
N LYS A 38 -4.79 1.62 -10.09
CA LYS A 38 -5.08 1.62 -8.65
C LYS A 38 -3.95 2.22 -7.83
N ILE A 39 -2.71 1.98 -8.23
CA ILE A 39 -1.54 2.59 -7.61
C ILE A 39 -1.57 4.10 -7.82
N GLN A 40 -1.78 4.57 -9.05
CA GLN A 40 -1.87 5.99 -9.34
C GLN A 40 -2.98 6.68 -8.54
N ALA A 41 -4.12 6.02 -8.32
CA ALA A 41 -5.23 6.56 -7.54
C ALA A 41 -4.93 6.69 -6.03
N ILE A 42 -4.08 5.83 -5.45
CA ILE A 42 -3.71 5.90 -4.03
C ILE A 42 -2.42 6.72 -3.80
N SER A 43 -1.61 6.97 -4.83
CA SER A 43 -0.30 7.63 -4.73
C SER A 43 -0.35 9.01 -4.06
N ASP A 44 -1.46 9.74 -4.20
CA ASP A 44 -1.62 11.07 -3.60
C ASP A 44 -1.88 11.03 -2.09
N ILE A 45 -2.24 9.86 -1.53
CA ILE A 45 -2.63 9.70 -0.13
C ILE A 45 -1.78 8.71 0.66
N ALA A 46 -1.27 7.65 0.03
CA ALA A 46 -0.44 6.66 0.69
C ALA A 46 0.96 7.23 0.99
N THR A 47 1.62 6.72 2.03
CA THR A 47 3.01 7.10 2.34
C THR A 47 3.96 6.57 1.27
N PHE A 48 3.71 5.34 0.83
CA PHE A 48 4.40 4.70 -0.27
C PHE A 48 3.39 3.95 -1.12
N ALA A 49 3.52 4.01 -2.44
CA ALA A 49 2.71 3.25 -3.38
C ALA A 49 3.66 2.52 -4.34
N VAL A 50 3.52 1.20 -4.43
CA VAL A 50 4.42 0.36 -5.24
C VAL A 50 3.60 -0.59 -6.10
N GLN A 51 3.81 -0.50 -7.41
CA GLN A 51 3.27 -1.48 -8.33
C GLN A 51 4.06 -2.79 -8.22
N CYS A 52 3.43 -3.87 -7.77
CA CYS A 52 4.07 -5.17 -7.62
C CYS A 52 3.03 -6.29 -7.67
N ASP A 53 3.35 -7.40 -8.34
CA ASP A 53 2.59 -8.63 -8.18
C ASP A 53 2.98 -9.29 -6.85
N ALA A 54 2.08 -9.20 -5.88
CA ALA A 54 2.30 -9.76 -4.55
C ALA A 54 2.25 -11.30 -4.50
N THR A 55 1.89 -11.97 -5.60
CA THR A 55 1.98 -13.44 -5.70
C THR A 55 3.39 -13.91 -6.07
N ASP A 56 4.26 -13.02 -6.55
CA ASP A 56 5.69 -13.26 -6.67
C ASP A 56 6.38 -12.94 -5.34
N GLU A 57 6.77 -13.99 -4.61
CA GLU A 57 7.44 -13.88 -3.32
C GLU A 57 8.74 -13.07 -3.39
N ARG A 58 9.48 -13.14 -4.50
CA ARG A 58 10.75 -12.41 -4.65
C ARG A 58 10.48 -10.93 -4.81
N ALA A 59 9.50 -10.59 -5.65
CA ALA A 59 9.08 -9.21 -5.85
C ALA A 59 8.55 -8.62 -4.53
N LEU A 60 7.71 -9.36 -3.80
CA LEU A 60 7.15 -8.91 -2.53
C LEU A 60 8.24 -8.69 -1.46
N LYS A 61 9.23 -9.57 -1.36
CA LYS A 61 10.36 -9.42 -0.43
C LYS A 61 11.21 -8.19 -0.70
N ALA A 62 11.40 -7.84 -1.97
CA ALA A 62 12.17 -6.65 -2.34
C ALA A 62 11.50 -5.34 -1.87
N VAL A 63 10.16 -5.29 -1.87
CA VAL A 63 9.39 -4.09 -1.49
C VAL A 63 9.06 -4.02 0.00
N SER A 64 9.06 -5.15 0.71
CA SER A 64 8.75 -5.22 2.16
C SER A 64 9.98 -5.11 3.07
N ALA A 65 11.18 -4.98 2.50
CA ALA A 65 12.44 -4.78 3.23
C ALA A 65 12.81 -3.29 3.43
N GLN A 66 11.89 -2.36 3.20
CA GLN A 66 12.08 -0.92 3.39
C GLN A 66 11.83 -0.48 4.84
#